data_AF-A0AAD7ZJX6-F1
#
_entry.id   AF-A0AAD7ZJX6-F1
#
_cell.length_a   1.000
_cell.length_b   1.000
_cell.length_c   1.000
_cell.angle_alpha   90.00
_cell.angle_beta   90.00
_cell.angle_gamma   90.00
#
_symmetry.space_group_name_H-M   'P 1'
#
loop_
_entity.id
_entity.type
_entity.pdbx_description
1 polymer ?
#
loop_
_entity_poly.entity_id
_entity_poly.type
_entity_poly.pdbx_seq_one_letter_code
_entity_poly.pdbx_strand_id
1 'polypeptide(L)'
;MVLPGILEQVVSCRDAIAQEYLMECIIQVFPDEFHLQTLHPFLKSCAELQTGVNVKNIIISLNDRLATYSQRADTSVGAGGIPSDVRLFDIFSDQVATIIQKQNDMPPEDIVSLQVSLINLAHKCYPDRVDYVDKVLLTTVQIFQKLNIERIEYNSAVSRELTRLMKIPVDNYNNLLTVLQLQHYAPLLDLFDYQGRKNVAAYLVTNALDNETLVPTQEQVDAVLTMLSSLIQDQADQPPGEEDPEDFAEEQGLLGRFIHHLRSEIPDQQYLILSTARKHFGAGGNCRIKYTLPPIVFQAYQLAFKYRALRNEDEMWEKKCQKIFQFCHQTITALIKAELAELPLRLFLQGAVAVGLMEFENHETVAYEFMSQAFSLYEDEISDSKAQLAAITLIVATFEQMSCFSEENHEPLRTQCALAASKLLKKPDQCRGVATCSHLFWSGKSIATGGKEMHDGKRVLECLKKGVRIGNQCMDPSVQVQLFVELLNHYIYFYEKDNDQVTVQMLNQLIGKIREELPNLEANEETEQINKHFTNTLEHLRNRIESPESEGPSYEGLIL
;
A
#
# COMPACT_ATOMS: atom_id res chain seq x y z
N MET A 1 53.81 -20.10 -27.47
CA MET A 1 53.73 -20.40 -26.02
C MET A 1 54.62 -19.42 -25.26
N VAL A 2 54.16 -18.19 -25.05
CA VAL A 2 54.94 -17.17 -24.31
C VAL A 2 54.43 -17.06 -22.86
N LEU A 3 53.12 -17.21 -22.65
CA LEU A 3 52.48 -17.03 -21.36
C LEU A 3 52.98 -17.97 -20.23
N PRO A 4 53.19 -19.29 -20.43
CA PRO A 4 53.67 -20.15 -19.35
C PRO A 4 55.03 -19.72 -18.79
N GLY A 5 55.95 -19.29 -19.67
CA GLY A 5 57.26 -18.78 -19.25
C GLY A 5 57.17 -17.45 -18.50
N ILE A 6 56.24 -16.57 -18.89
CA ILE A 6 55.97 -15.32 -18.14
C ILE A 6 55.39 -15.65 -16.77
N LEU A 7 54.35 -16.49 -16.69
CA LEU A 7 53.70 -16.87 -15.43
C LEU A 7 54.66 -17.53 -14.46
N GLU A 8 55.54 -18.41 -14.93
CA GLU A 8 56.60 -19.03 -14.11
C GLU A 8 57.53 -17.97 -13.51
N GLN A 9 57.92 -16.96 -14.28
CA GLN A 9 58.75 -15.85 -13.79
C GLN A 9 57.99 -15.02 -12.74
N VAL A 10 56.71 -14.72 -12.96
CA VAL A 10 55.88 -13.98 -11.99
C VAL A 10 55.79 -14.74 -10.66
N VAL A 11 55.47 -16.04 -10.70
CA VAL A 11 55.40 -16.88 -9.49
C VAL A 11 56.78 -16.97 -8.80
N SER A 12 57.87 -17.03 -9.57
CA SER A 12 59.23 -17.10 -9.04
C SER A 12 59.74 -15.79 -8.41
N CYS A 13 59.16 -14.63 -8.77
CA CYS A 13 59.64 -13.31 -8.35
C CYS A 13 59.54 -13.08 -6.84
N ARG A 14 58.64 -13.79 -6.14
CA ARG A 14 58.47 -13.77 -4.67
C ARG A 14 58.39 -12.37 -4.04
N ASP A 15 57.91 -11.38 -4.78
CA ASP A 15 57.60 -10.04 -4.32
C ASP A 15 56.13 -9.74 -4.63
N ALA A 16 55.33 -9.49 -3.59
CA ALA A 16 53.89 -9.30 -3.70
C ALA A 16 53.53 -8.12 -4.61
N ILE A 17 54.25 -6.99 -4.51
CA ILE A 17 53.93 -5.78 -5.30
C ILE A 17 54.25 -6.03 -6.77
N ALA A 18 55.40 -6.64 -7.06
CA ALA A 18 55.78 -7.00 -8.42
C ALA A 18 54.82 -8.04 -9.02
N GLN A 19 54.41 -9.04 -8.24
CA GLN A 19 53.44 -10.05 -8.67
C GLN A 19 52.09 -9.44 -9.04
N GLU A 20 51.55 -8.55 -8.19
CA GLU A 20 50.28 -7.88 -8.45
C GLU A 20 50.33 -7.06 -9.75
N TYR A 21 51.34 -6.20 -9.88
CA TYR A 21 51.51 -5.36 -11.06
C TYR A 21 51.71 -6.17 -12.35
N LEU A 22 52.54 -7.22 -12.31
CA LEU A 22 52.80 -8.05 -13.48
C LEU A 22 51.56 -8.82 -13.93
N MET A 23 50.77 -9.35 -12.99
CA MET A 23 49.52 -10.05 -13.31
C MET A 23 48.50 -9.09 -13.94
N GLU A 24 48.33 -7.88 -13.42
CA GLU A 24 47.48 -6.87 -14.03
C GLU A 24 47.97 -6.46 -15.42
N CYS A 25 49.29 -6.28 -15.60
CA CYS A 25 49.87 -5.98 -16.91
C CYS A 25 49.58 -7.08 -17.93
N ILE A 26 49.66 -8.35 -17.53
CA ILE A 26 49.29 -9.48 -18.40
C ILE A 26 47.82 -9.35 -18.81
N ILE A 27 46.92 -9.07 -17.85
CA ILE A 27 45.50 -8.89 -18.15
C ILE A 27 45.31 -7.74 -19.14
N GLN A 28 45.98 -6.59 -18.96
CA GLN A 28 45.79 -5.38 -19.77
C GLN A 28 46.43 -5.44 -21.17
N VAL A 29 47.62 -6.02 -21.30
CA VAL A 29 48.42 -5.97 -22.53
C VAL A 29 48.01 -7.04 -23.53
N PHE A 30 47.68 -8.25 -23.07
CA PHE A 30 47.34 -9.35 -23.98
C PHE A 30 45.89 -9.26 -24.49
N PRO A 31 45.61 -9.64 -25.75
CA PRO A 31 44.25 -9.69 -26.30
C PRO A 31 43.33 -10.71 -25.61
N ASP A 32 42.02 -10.50 -25.73
CA ASP A 32 40.98 -11.29 -25.05
C ASP A 32 40.97 -12.77 -25.49
N GLU A 33 41.19 -13.04 -26.77
CA GLU A 33 41.29 -14.40 -27.33
C GLU A 33 42.39 -15.24 -26.67
N PHE A 34 43.53 -14.61 -26.33
CA PHE A 34 44.61 -15.31 -25.63
C PHE A 34 44.17 -15.69 -24.23
N HIS A 35 43.55 -14.75 -23.50
CA HIS A 35 43.02 -15.03 -22.16
C HIS A 35 42.04 -16.20 -22.19
N LEU A 36 41.11 -16.24 -23.15
CA LEU A 36 40.15 -17.35 -23.30
C LEU A 36 40.84 -18.71 -23.45
N GLN A 37 41.91 -18.80 -24.25
CA GLN A 37 42.65 -20.06 -24.45
C GLN A 37 43.57 -20.43 -23.28
N THR A 38 43.97 -19.46 -22.47
CA THR A 38 44.94 -19.65 -21.38
C THR A 38 44.40 -19.42 -19.98
N LEU A 39 43.07 -19.39 -19.83
CA LEU A 39 42.36 -19.20 -18.56
C LEU A 39 42.83 -20.17 -17.47
N HIS A 40 42.91 -21.46 -17.78
CA HIS A 40 43.26 -22.48 -16.79
C HIS A 40 44.71 -22.33 -16.30
N PRO A 41 45.74 -22.17 -17.16
CA PRO A 41 47.08 -21.82 -16.71
C PRO A 41 47.14 -20.55 -15.86
N PHE A 42 46.46 -19.47 -16.29
CA PHE A 42 46.48 -18.19 -15.60
C PHE A 42 45.87 -18.27 -14.19
N LEU A 43 44.66 -18.83 -14.06
CA LEU A 43 43.98 -18.98 -12.78
C LEU A 43 44.72 -19.93 -11.83
N LYS A 44 45.35 -20.97 -12.37
CA LYS A 44 46.21 -21.85 -11.57
C LYS A 44 47.42 -21.09 -11.00
N SER A 45 48.05 -20.23 -11.79
CA SER A 45 49.13 -19.37 -11.32
C SER A 45 48.67 -18.36 -10.27
N CYS A 46 47.44 -17.83 -10.36
CA CYS A 46 46.86 -17.00 -9.29
C CYS A 46 46.82 -17.72 -7.94
N ALA A 47 46.59 -19.04 -7.94
CA ALA A 47 46.59 -19.86 -6.73
C ALA A 47 47.99 -20.14 -6.16
N GLU A 48 49.05 -19.80 -6.88
CA GLU A 48 50.46 -19.99 -6.51
C GLU A 48 51.16 -18.67 -6.13
N LEU A 49 50.44 -17.55 -6.15
CA LEU A 49 50.93 -16.22 -5.75
C LEU A 49 51.16 -16.13 -4.23
N GLN A 50 51.96 -15.15 -3.81
CA GLN A 50 52.18 -14.89 -2.40
C GLN A 50 50.91 -14.40 -1.69
N THR A 51 50.81 -14.67 -0.39
CA THR A 51 49.65 -14.28 0.44
C THR A 51 49.43 -12.77 0.52
N GLY A 52 50.46 -11.95 0.32
CA GLY A 52 50.36 -10.49 0.31
C GLY A 52 49.82 -9.89 -0.99
N VAL A 53 49.57 -10.68 -2.04
CA VAL A 53 49.04 -10.20 -3.32
C VAL A 53 47.52 -10.05 -3.24
N ASN A 54 46.97 -8.94 -3.75
CA ASN A 54 45.52 -8.77 -3.87
C ASN A 54 44.94 -9.59 -5.04
N VAL A 55 44.87 -10.92 -4.85
CA VAL A 55 44.36 -11.85 -5.86
C VAL A 55 42.91 -11.54 -6.27
N LYS A 56 42.13 -10.96 -5.35
CA LYS A 56 40.76 -10.49 -5.64
C LYS A 56 40.73 -9.53 -6.82
N ASN A 57 41.51 -8.45 -6.77
CA ASN A 57 41.50 -7.41 -7.81
C ASN A 57 41.91 -7.97 -9.18
N ILE A 58 42.88 -8.89 -9.20
CA ILE A 58 43.35 -9.55 -10.42
C ILE A 58 42.22 -10.37 -11.05
N ILE A 59 41.52 -11.20 -10.27
CA ILE A 59 40.42 -12.03 -10.77
C ILE A 59 39.25 -11.17 -11.24
N ILE A 60 38.86 -10.15 -10.47
CA ILE A 60 37.77 -9.23 -10.84
C ILE A 60 38.11 -8.53 -12.16
N SER A 61 39.33 -8.03 -12.32
CA SER A 61 39.78 -7.35 -13.55
C SER A 61 39.74 -8.25 -14.78
N LEU A 62 40.19 -9.51 -14.63
CA LEU A 62 40.11 -10.49 -15.72
C LEU A 62 38.64 -10.78 -16.07
N ASN A 63 37.80 -10.95 -15.06
CA ASN A 63 36.39 -11.28 -15.23
C ASN A 63 35.63 -10.13 -15.92
N ASP A 64 35.77 -8.90 -15.44
CA ASP A 64 35.13 -7.72 -16.04
C ASP A 64 35.54 -7.52 -17.50
N ARG A 65 36.82 -7.78 -17.82
CA ARG A 65 37.34 -7.72 -19.17
C ARG A 65 36.68 -8.77 -20.08
N LEU A 66 36.59 -10.02 -19.63
CA LEU A 66 35.95 -11.10 -20.40
C LEU A 66 34.43 -10.91 -20.52
N ALA A 67 33.77 -10.43 -19.47
CA ALA A 67 32.34 -10.11 -19.52
C ALA A 67 32.05 -8.98 -20.52
N THR A 68 32.91 -7.96 -20.57
CA THR A 68 32.82 -6.87 -21.56
C THR A 68 33.06 -7.39 -22.98
N TYR A 69 33.98 -8.34 -23.15
CA TYR A 69 34.23 -9.00 -24.44
C TYR A 69 32.99 -9.76 -24.93
N SER A 70 32.32 -10.51 -24.03
CA SER A 70 31.06 -11.21 -24.34
C SER A 70 30.01 -10.26 -24.91
N GLN A 71 29.77 -9.14 -24.24
CA GLN A 71 28.72 -8.19 -24.63
C GLN A 71 28.99 -7.47 -25.96
N ARG A 72 30.27 -7.30 -26.33
CA ARG A 72 30.66 -6.70 -27.62
C ARG A 72 30.38 -7.62 -28.81
N ALA A 73 30.42 -8.93 -28.59
CA ALA A 73 30.15 -9.91 -29.64
C ALA A 73 28.66 -9.97 -30.01
N ASP A 74 27.75 -9.78 -29.04
CA ASP A 74 26.31 -9.76 -29.30
C ASP A 74 25.85 -8.51 -30.10
N THR A 75 26.62 -7.43 -30.06
CA THR A 75 26.27 -6.14 -30.70
C THR A 75 26.90 -5.91 -32.07
N SER A 76 27.90 -6.71 -32.47
CA SER A 76 28.60 -6.54 -33.74
C SER A 76 28.63 -7.83 -34.56
N VAL A 77 27.88 -7.83 -35.67
CA VAL A 77 27.85 -8.94 -36.64
C VAL A 77 29.26 -9.16 -37.18
N GLY A 78 29.97 -10.16 -36.66
CA GLY A 78 31.31 -10.56 -37.10
C GLY A 78 32.44 -10.39 -36.08
N ALA A 79 32.19 -9.92 -34.85
CA ALA A 79 33.18 -10.00 -33.77
C ALA A 79 33.07 -11.36 -33.06
N GLY A 80 34.17 -12.08 -32.92
CA GLY A 80 34.20 -13.42 -32.32
C GLY A 80 33.65 -13.41 -30.90
N GLY A 81 32.46 -13.97 -30.70
CA GLY A 81 31.93 -14.23 -29.36
C GLY A 81 32.76 -15.25 -28.60
N ILE A 82 32.44 -15.42 -27.31
CA ILE A 82 32.99 -16.53 -26.53
C ILE A 82 32.59 -17.82 -27.26
N PRO A 83 33.57 -18.64 -27.68
CA PRO A 83 33.27 -19.90 -28.34
C PRO A 83 32.41 -20.77 -27.43
N SER A 84 31.31 -21.33 -27.94
CA SER A 84 30.34 -22.11 -27.15
C SER A 84 30.94 -23.37 -26.49
N ASP A 85 32.12 -23.80 -26.95
CA ASP A 85 32.95 -24.85 -26.38
C ASP A 85 33.67 -24.44 -25.08
N VAL A 86 33.84 -23.14 -24.82
CA VAL A 86 34.49 -22.63 -23.60
C VAL A 86 33.42 -22.32 -22.54
N ARG A 87 33.26 -23.24 -21.59
CA ARG A 87 32.40 -23.06 -20.41
C ARG A 87 33.08 -22.17 -19.37
N LEU A 88 33.14 -20.86 -19.66
CA LEU A 88 33.84 -19.87 -18.82
C LEU A 88 33.39 -19.92 -17.37
N PHE A 89 32.07 -19.93 -17.15
CA PHE A 89 31.51 -19.93 -15.81
C PHE A 89 31.97 -21.13 -14.99
N ASP A 90 31.94 -22.35 -15.56
CA ASP A 90 32.38 -23.55 -14.86
C ASP A 90 33.88 -23.48 -14.51
N ILE A 91 34.71 -23.02 -15.45
CA ILE A 91 36.16 -22.86 -15.23
C ILE A 91 36.42 -21.85 -14.11
N PHE A 92 35.80 -20.67 -14.16
CA PHE A 92 35.97 -19.64 -13.13
C PHE A 92 35.43 -20.11 -11.79
N SER A 93 34.26 -20.74 -11.74
CA SER A 93 33.66 -21.26 -10.51
C SER A 93 34.58 -22.27 -9.81
N ASP A 94 35.13 -23.25 -10.55
CA ASP A 94 35.98 -24.30 -9.99
C ASP A 94 37.34 -23.74 -9.55
N GLN A 95 37.92 -22.83 -10.33
CA GLN A 95 39.21 -22.24 -10.01
C GLN A 95 39.12 -21.23 -8.86
N VAL A 96 38.08 -20.40 -8.80
CA VAL A 96 37.85 -19.49 -7.66
C VAL A 96 37.65 -20.30 -6.38
N ALA A 97 36.89 -21.39 -6.43
CA ALA A 97 36.77 -22.30 -5.28
C ALA A 97 38.13 -22.91 -4.86
N THR A 98 38.98 -23.25 -5.81
CA THR A 98 40.34 -23.77 -5.54
C THR A 98 41.26 -22.70 -4.93
N ILE A 99 41.16 -21.45 -5.39
CA ILE A 99 41.94 -20.32 -4.87
C ILE A 99 41.53 -20.03 -3.43
N ILE A 100 40.23 -19.99 -3.14
CA ILE A 100 39.70 -19.80 -1.77
C ILE A 100 40.17 -20.93 -0.84
N GLN A 101 40.24 -22.18 -1.31
CA GLN A 101 40.72 -23.30 -0.50
C GLN A 101 42.22 -23.27 -0.21
N LYS A 102 43.04 -22.68 -1.10
CA LYS A 102 44.50 -22.63 -0.95
C LYS A 102 44.98 -21.40 -0.18
N GLN A 103 44.27 -20.29 -0.25
CA GLN A 103 44.56 -19.12 0.58
C GLN A 103 43.90 -19.28 1.96
N ASN A 104 44.70 -19.61 2.97
CA ASN A 104 44.21 -19.81 4.34
C ASN A 104 43.81 -18.52 5.08
N ASP A 105 44.07 -17.33 4.51
CA ASP A 105 43.95 -16.03 5.20
C ASP A 105 43.13 -15.00 4.39
N MET A 106 42.27 -15.44 3.46
CA MET A 106 41.42 -14.53 2.70
C MET A 106 40.25 -14.04 3.58
N PRO A 107 40.05 -12.72 3.74
CA PRO A 107 38.88 -12.19 4.45
C PRO A 107 37.55 -12.61 3.81
N PRO A 108 36.48 -12.82 4.60
CA PRO A 108 35.18 -13.22 4.06
C PRO A 108 34.58 -12.19 3.09
N GLU A 109 34.86 -10.90 3.27
CA GLU A 109 34.43 -9.83 2.34
C GLU A 109 35.05 -9.97 0.95
N ASP A 110 36.31 -10.43 0.87
CA ASP A 110 37.01 -10.65 -0.39
C ASP A 110 36.46 -11.88 -1.11
N ILE A 111 36.12 -12.93 -0.34
CA ILE A 111 35.43 -14.11 -0.86
C ILE A 111 34.09 -13.72 -1.49
N VAL A 112 33.26 -12.94 -0.78
CA VAL A 112 31.97 -12.50 -1.31
C VAL A 112 32.14 -11.61 -2.52
N SER A 113 33.15 -10.74 -2.54
CA SER A 113 33.47 -9.90 -3.71
C SER A 113 33.80 -10.73 -4.95
N LEU A 114 34.50 -11.86 -4.77
CA LEU A 114 34.74 -12.83 -5.85
C LEU A 114 33.43 -13.48 -6.32
N GLN A 115 32.53 -13.85 -5.40
CA GLN A 115 31.20 -14.37 -5.76
C GLN A 115 30.35 -13.32 -6.50
N VAL A 116 30.41 -12.04 -6.11
CA VAL A 116 29.78 -10.91 -6.80
C VAL A 116 30.26 -10.83 -8.25
N SER A 117 31.57 -10.97 -8.46
CA SER A 117 32.17 -11.01 -9.80
C SER A 117 31.66 -12.21 -10.61
N LEU A 118 31.55 -13.39 -10.00
CA LEU A 118 31.02 -14.60 -10.65
C LEU A 118 29.55 -14.48 -11.03
N ILE A 119 28.70 -13.90 -10.16
CA ILE A 119 27.29 -13.65 -10.50
C ILE A 119 27.19 -12.68 -11.69
N ASN A 120 27.97 -11.60 -11.68
CA ASN A 120 27.99 -10.64 -12.80
C ASN A 120 28.42 -11.29 -14.12
N LEU A 121 29.43 -12.17 -14.08
CA LEU A 121 29.84 -12.95 -15.24
C LEU A 121 28.71 -13.86 -15.74
N ALA A 122 28.07 -14.59 -14.82
CA ALA A 122 26.97 -15.49 -15.15
C ALA A 122 25.82 -14.73 -15.85
N HIS A 123 25.43 -13.56 -15.32
CA HIS A 123 24.37 -12.75 -15.91
C HIS A 123 24.77 -12.14 -17.26
N LYS A 124 25.98 -11.59 -17.37
CA LYS A 124 26.43 -10.91 -18.60
C LYS A 124 26.70 -11.88 -19.76
N CYS A 125 27.20 -13.08 -19.46
CA CYS A 125 27.55 -14.07 -20.49
C CYS A 125 26.45 -15.11 -20.72
N TYR A 126 25.60 -15.38 -19.73
CA TYR A 126 24.59 -16.45 -19.78
C TYR A 126 23.25 -16.00 -19.14
N PRO A 127 22.59 -14.95 -19.68
CA PRO A 127 21.37 -14.37 -19.08
C PRO A 127 20.22 -15.38 -18.91
N ASP A 128 20.11 -16.36 -19.81
CA ASP A 128 19.03 -17.38 -19.76
C ASP A 128 19.29 -18.49 -18.73
N ARG A 129 20.49 -18.59 -18.16
CA ARG A 129 20.89 -19.70 -17.26
C ARG A 129 20.85 -19.29 -15.79
N VAL A 130 19.64 -19.32 -15.24
CA VAL A 130 19.39 -19.07 -13.82
C VAL A 130 20.15 -20.06 -12.91
N ASP A 131 20.37 -21.30 -13.37
CA ASP A 131 21.12 -22.33 -12.64
C ASP A 131 22.54 -21.88 -12.24
N TYR A 132 23.21 -21.08 -13.08
CA TYR A 132 24.56 -20.62 -12.79
C TYR A 132 24.58 -19.62 -11.64
N VAL A 133 23.57 -18.75 -11.58
CA VAL A 133 23.39 -17.81 -10.48
C VAL A 133 23.12 -18.59 -9.19
N ASP A 134 22.20 -19.55 -9.22
CA ASP A 134 21.90 -20.39 -8.06
C ASP A 134 23.12 -21.22 -7.60
N LYS A 135 23.96 -21.70 -8.53
CA LYS A 135 25.23 -22.38 -8.21
C LYS A 135 26.21 -21.45 -7.48
N VAL A 136 26.27 -20.17 -7.84
CA VAL A 136 27.10 -19.19 -7.10
C VAL A 136 26.54 -18.97 -5.69
N LEU A 137 25.22 -18.82 -5.55
CA LEU A 137 24.58 -18.67 -4.24
C LEU A 137 24.82 -19.90 -3.36
N LEU A 138 24.64 -21.11 -3.88
CA LEU A 138 24.96 -22.37 -3.21
C LEU A 138 26.42 -22.41 -2.74
N THR A 139 27.36 -22.05 -3.62
CA THR A 139 28.79 -22.02 -3.28
C THR A 139 29.06 -21.05 -2.13
N THR A 140 28.40 -19.88 -2.14
CA THR A 140 28.49 -18.88 -1.08
C THR A 140 27.97 -19.44 0.26
N VAL A 141 26.80 -20.09 0.26
CA VAL A 141 26.24 -20.76 1.44
C VAL A 141 27.23 -21.80 2.00
N GLN A 142 27.78 -22.66 1.14
CA GLN A 142 28.72 -23.70 1.55
C GLN A 142 30.02 -23.12 2.13
N ILE A 143 30.50 -21.99 1.62
CA ILE A 143 31.70 -21.33 2.16
C ILE A 143 31.40 -20.75 3.55
N PHE A 144 30.28 -20.06 3.73
CA PHE A 144 29.90 -19.51 5.03
C PHE A 144 29.67 -20.59 6.09
N GLN A 145 29.09 -21.72 5.71
CA GLN A 145 28.99 -22.89 6.57
C GLN A 145 30.36 -23.43 6.99
N LYS A 146 31.34 -23.51 6.07
CA LYS A 146 32.71 -23.94 6.39
C LYS A 146 33.44 -22.97 7.31
N LEU A 147 33.15 -21.68 7.19
CA LEU A 147 33.72 -20.63 8.04
C LEU A 147 32.99 -20.45 9.38
N ASN A 148 31.93 -21.24 9.64
CA ASN A 148 31.04 -21.11 10.80
C ASN A 148 30.49 -19.69 10.99
N ILE A 149 30.13 -19.02 9.88
CA ILE A 149 29.47 -17.71 9.92
C ILE A 149 27.96 -17.97 10.06
N GLU A 150 27.45 -17.80 11.28
CA GLU A 150 26.02 -18.02 11.58
C GLU A 150 25.17 -16.75 11.41
N ARG A 151 25.75 -15.57 11.66
CA ARG A 151 25.04 -14.30 11.58
C ARG A 151 25.95 -13.16 11.13
N ILE A 152 25.46 -12.33 10.22
CA ILE A 152 26.18 -11.20 9.65
C ILE A 152 25.54 -9.91 10.16
N GLU A 153 26.32 -9.13 10.91
CA GLU A 153 25.90 -7.83 11.43
C GLU A 153 25.72 -6.81 10.31
N TYR A 154 24.68 -5.98 10.44
CA TYR A 154 24.36 -4.91 9.52
C TYR A 154 25.53 -3.95 9.34
N ASN A 155 25.71 -3.49 8.10
CA ASN A 155 26.72 -2.50 7.72
C ASN A 155 28.19 -2.92 7.92
N SER A 156 28.44 -4.18 8.31
CA SER A 156 29.77 -4.79 8.20
C SER A 156 30.20 -4.87 6.73
N ALA A 157 31.50 -4.95 6.47
CA ALA A 157 32.02 -5.03 5.11
C ALA A 157 31.51 -6.28 4.37
N VAL A 158 31.42 -7.43 5.07
CA VAL A 158 30.79 -8.65 4.55
C VAL A 158 29.30 -8.42 4.24
N SER A 159 28.55 -7.74 5.12
CA SER A 159 27.13 -7.42 4.90
C SER A 159 26.91 -6.57 3.65
N ARG A 160 27.75 -5.56 3.41
CA ARG A 160 27.64 -4.70 2.22
C ARG A 160 27.88 -5.48 0.93
N GLU A 161 28.92 -6.30 0.89
CA GLU A 161 29.21 -7.13 -0.28
C GLU A 161 28.16 -8.23 -0.49
N LEU A 162 27.65 -8.84 0.59
CA LEU A 162 26.58 -9.83 0.49
C LEU A 162 25.28 -9.19 0.04
N THR A 163 24.95 -7.99 0.53
CA THR A 163 23.79 -7.22 0.05
C THR A 163 23.93 -6.94 -1.44
N ARG A 164 25.12 -6.56 -1.91
CA ARG A 164 25.40 -6.37 -3.33
C ARG A 164 25.22 -7.67 -4.13
N LEU A 165 25.71 -8.80 -3.61
CA LEU A 165 25.50 -10.13 -4.21
C LEU A 165 24.01 -10.43 -4.41
N MET A 166 23.19 -10.16 -3.38
CA MET A 166 21.75 -10.44 -3.38
C MET A 166 20.97 -9.47 -4.28
N LYS A 167 21.41 -8.22 -4.43
CA LYS A 167 20.75 -7.24 -5.31
C LYS A 167 20.93 -7.52 -6.80
N ILE A 168 22.07 -8.08 -7.21
CA ILE A 168 22.38 -8.30 -8.64
C ILE A 168 21.32 -9.17 -9.36
N PRO A 169 20.88 -10.32 -8.82
CA PRO A 169 19.79 -11.08 -9.41
C PRO A 169 18.48 -10.28 -9.51
N VAL A 170 18.17 -9.47 -8.51
CA VAL A 170 16.95 -8.65 -8.45
C VAL A 170 16.94 -7.60 -9.57
N ASP A 171 18.05 -6.89 -9.74
CA ASP A 171 18.20 -5.82 -10.73
C ASP A 171 18.26 -6.33 -12.17
N ASN A 172 18.85 -7.50 -12.38
CA ASN A 172 19.01 -8.05 -13.72
C ASN A 172 17.76 -8.78 -14.20
N TYR A 173 17.10 -9.56 -13.34
CA TYR A 173 15.90 -10.28 -13.74
C TYR A 173 14.66 -9.39 -13.80
N ASN A 174 14.61 -8.32 -12.99
CA ASN A 174 13.46 -7.40 -12.90
C ASN A 174 12.11 -8.12 -12.67
N ASN A 175 12.17 -9.32 -12.09
CA ASN A 175 11.01 -10.16 -11.82
C ASN A 175 11.24 -10.93 -10.53
N LEU A 176 10.47 -10.56 -9.51
CA LEU A 176 10.52 -11.18 -8.19
C LEU A 176 10.26 -12.70 -8.23
N LEU A 177 9.45 -13.18 -9.16
CA LEU A 177 9.13 -14.61 -9.29
C LEU A 177 10.34 -15.43 -9.77
N THR A 178 11.22 -14.86 -10.58
CA THR A 178 12.46 -15.52 -11.00
C THR A 178 13.44 -15.61 -9.82
N VAL A 179 13.53 -14.56 -9.01
CA VAL A 179 14.34 -14.55 -7.79
C VAL A 179 13.83 -15.61 -6.79
N LEU A 180 12.51 -15.80 -6.70
CA LEU A 180 11.89 -16.81 -5.86
C LEU A 180 12.26 -18.26 -6.26
N GLN A 181 12.60 -18.50 -7.53
CA GLN A 181 13.01 -19.82 -8.02
C GLN A 181 14.44 -20.19 -7.60
N LEU A 182 15.24 -19.22 -7.13
CA LEU A 182 16.59 -19.44 -6.63
C LEU A 182 16.53 -20.13 -5.27
N GLN A 183 16.78 -21.43 -5.25
CA GLN A 183 16.68 -22.27 -4.05
C GLN A 183 17.60 -21.80 -2.91
N HIS A 184 18.75 -21.24 -3.27
CA HIS A 184 19.79 -20.84 -2.31
C HIS A 184 19.72 -19.35 -1.94
N TYR A 185 18.73 -18.61 -2.42
CA TYR A 185 18.54 -17.20 -2.06
C TYR A 185 18.01 -17.04 -0.63
N ALA A 186 16.97 -17.80 -0.25
CA ALA A 186 16.39 -17.73 1.09
C ALA A 186 17.41 -18.12 2.21
N PRO A 187 18.20 -19.21 2.09
CA PRO A 187 19.23 -19.52 3.07
C PRO A 187 20.28 -18.42 3.26
N LEU A 188 20.61 -17.66 2.21
CA LEU A 188 21.53 -16.51 2.34
C LEU A 188 20.88 -15.32 3.03
N LEU A 189 19.58 -15.11 2.81
CA LEU A 189 18.81 -14.07 3.49
C LEU A 189 18.78 -14.32 5.00
N ASP A 190 18.65 -15.58 5.42
CA ASP A 190 18.59 -15.97 6.83
C ASP A 190 19.90 -15.68 7.61
N LEU A 191 21.04 -15.55 6.91
CA LEU A 191 22.33 -15.22 7.53
C LEU A 191 22.46 -13.75 7.93
N PHE A 192 21.67 -12.86 7.33
CA PHE A 192 21.66 -11.44 7.73
C PHE A 192 21.01 -11.29 9.10
N ASP A 193 21.41 -10.26 9.84
CA ASP A 193 20.63 -9.78 10.97
C ASP A 193 19.30 -9.12 10.54
N TYR A 194 18.49 -8.73 11.52
CA TYR A 194 17.17 -8.13 11.28
C TYR A 194 17.24 -6.94 10.31
N GLN A 195 18.15 -5.99 10.53
CA GLN A 195 18.27 -4.78 9.70
C GLN A 195 18.71 -5.10 8.27
N GLY A 196 19.64 -6.04 8.09
CA GLY A 196 20.03 -6.53 6.77
C GLY A 196 18.86 -7.18 6.02
N ARG A 197 18.12 -8.09 6.69
CA ARG A 197 16.93 -8.73 6.11
C ARG A 197 15.84 -7.71 5.75
N LYS A 198 15.62 -6.72 6.62
CA LYS A 198 14.66 -5.63 6.40
C LYS A 198 15.00 -4.82 5.15
N ASN A 199 16.26 -4.43 5.00
CA ASN A 199 16.73 -3.66 3.84
C ASN A 199 16.66 -4.44 2.52
N VAL A 200 17.04 -5.72 2.51
CA VAL A 200 16.93 -6.56 1.31
C VAL A 200 15.45 -6.78 0.96
N ALA A 201 14.59 -7.02 1.95
CA ALA A 201 13.15 -7.15 1.72
C ALA A 201 12.53 -5.86 1.15
N ALA A 202 12.89 -4.68 1.67
CA ALA A 202 12.41 -3.40 1.15
C ALA A 202 12.85 -3.18 -0.30
N TYR A 203 14.08 -3.59 -0.63
CA TYR A 203 14.60 -3.54 -1.99
C TYR A 203 13.82 -4.46 -2.95
N LEU A 204 13.53 -5.69 -2.52
CA LEU A 204 12.73 -6.66 -3.28
C LEU A 204 11.31 -6.11 -3.57
N VAL A 205 10.67 -5.52 -2.57
CA VAL A 205 9.34 -4.90 -2.74
C VAL A 205 9.41 -3.73 -3.71
N THR A 206 10.41 -2.86 -3.57
CA THR A 206 10.58 -1.69 -4.46
C THR A 206 10.80 -2.13 -5.91
N ASN A 207 11.69 -3.10 -6.15
CA ASN A 207 11.92 -3.63 -7.49
C ASN A 207 10.65 -4.28 -8.08
N ALA A 208 9.89 -5.01 -7.27
CA ALA A 208 8.64 -5.62 -7.72
C ALA A 208 7.57 -4.57 -8.08
N LEU A 209 7.53 -3.45 -7.36
CA LEU A 209 6.65 -2.31 -7.63
C LEU A 209 7.07 -1.56 -8.89
N ASP A 210 8.37 -1.28 -9.06
CA ASP A 210 8.90 -0.52 -10.19
C ASP A 210 8.74 -1.29 -11.52
N ASN A 211 8.79 -2.62 -11.47
CA ASN A 211 8.61 -3.50 -12.64
C ASN A 211 7.18 -4.06 -12.77
N GLU A 212 6.24 -3.62 -11.94
CA GLU A 212 4.84 -4.07 -11.95
C GLU A 212 4.69 -5.62 -11.92
N THR A 213 5.54 -6.31 -11.16
CA THR A 213 5.55 -7.78 -11.11
C THR A 213 4.27 -8.30 -10.44
N LEU A 214 3.42 -8.99 -11.19
CA LEU A 214 2.20 -9.60 -10.67
C LEU A 214 2.49 -10.96 -10.02
N VAL A 215 1.82 -11.22 -8.89
CA VAL A 215 1.90 -12.50 -8.16
C VAL A 215 0.54 -13.24 -8.24
N PRO A 216 0.35 -14.13 -9.22
CA PRO A 216 -0.97 -14.68 -9.56
C PRO A 216 -1.41 -15.94 -8.81
N THR A 217 -0.55 -16.58 -8.00
CA THR A 217 -0.90 -17.83 -7.29
C THR A 217 -0.71 -17.74 -5.79
N GLN A 218 -1.47 -18.54 -5.05
CA GLN A 218 -1.44 -18.58 -3.58
C GLN A 218 -0.06 -19.01 -3.06
N GLU A 219 0.56 -19.99 -3.72
CA GLU A 219 1.87 -20.54 -3.37
C GLU A 219 2.97 -19.49 -3.54
N GLN A 220 2.94 -18.73 -4.64
CA GLN A 220 3.88 -17.65 -4.88
C GLN A 220 3.71 -16.53 -3.84
N VAL A 221 2.48 -16.18 -3.48
CA VAL A 221 2.20 -15.19 -2.42
C VAL A 221 2.75 -15.67 -1.08
N ASP A 222 2.51 -16.93 -0.72
CA ASP A 222 3.02 -17.49 0.54
C ASP A 222 4.56 -17.44 0.60
N ALA A 223 5.22 -17.83 -0.48
CA ALA A 223 6.68 -17.85 -0.56
C ALA A 223 7.29 -16.42 -0.58
N VAL A 224 6.69 -15.49 -1.32
CA VAL A 224 7.11 -14.07 -1.32
C VAL A 224 6.92 -13.44 0.05
N LEU A 225 5.75 -13.59 0.68
CA LEU A 225 5.52 -12.99 2.00
C LEU A 225 6.38 -13.63 3.09
N THR A 226 6.74 -14.91 2.96
CA THR A 226 7.73 -15.55 3.84
C THR A 226 9.11 -14.92 3.68
N MET A 227 9.55 -14.65 2.44
CA MET A 227 10.81 -13.95 2.16
C MET A 227 10.80 -12.50 2.70
N LEU A 228 9.64 -11.85 2.71
CA LEU A 228 9.45 -10.49 3.23
C LEU A 228 9.07 -10.45 4.73
N SER A 229 9.18 -11.57 5.44
CA SER A 229 8.72 -11.70 6.84
C SER A 229 9.32 -10.66 7.78
N SER A 230 10.54 -10.19 7.53
CA SER A 230 11.21 -9.11 8.29
C SER A 230 10.48 -7.76 8.26
N LEU A 231 9.73 -7.47 7.18
CA LEU A 231 8.90 -6.27 7.05
C LEU A 231 7.48 -6.46 7.56
N ILE A 232 7.00 -7.72 7.55
CA ILE A 232 5.61 -8.06 7.83
C ILE A 232 5.39 -8.34 9.31
N GLN A 233 6.33 -9.01 9.99
CA GLN A 233 6.18 -9.50 11.37
C GLN A 233 7.37 -9.10 12.23
N ASP A 234 7.09 -8.82 13.52
CA ASP A 234 8.15 -8.62 14.52
C ASP A 234 8.97 -9.90 14.67
N GLN A 235 10.28 -9.74 14.68
CA GLN A 235 11.22 -10.85 14.78
C GLN A 235 11.83 -10.90 16.18
N ALA A 236 12.17 -12.10 16.66
CA ALA A 236 12.77 -12.28 17.98
C ALA A 236 14.14 -11.59 18.13
N ASP A 237 14.82 -11.36 17.00
CA ASP A 237 16.15 -10.76 16.93
C ASP A 237 16.14 -9.26 16.61
N GLN A 238 14.97 -8.63 16.62
CA GLN A 238 14.76 -7.20 16.39
C GLN A 238 15.32 -6.37 17.55
N PRO A 239 16.17 -5.36 17.29
CA PRO A 239 16.71 -4.52 18.33
C PRO A 239 15.61 -3.69 19.01
N PRO A 240 15.63 -3.53 20.35
CA PRO A 240 14.69 -2.67 21.05
C PRO A 240 15.03 -1.21 20.77
N GLY A 241 14.27 -0.58 19.89
CA GLY A 241 14.36 0.85 19.58
C GLY A 241 13.08 1.32 18.90
N GLU A 242 12.66 2.55 19.20
CA GLU A 242 11.60 3.20 18.44
C GLU A 242 12.17 3.58 17.07
N GLU A 243 11.66 2.92 16.02
CA GLU A 243 11.92 3.36 14.64
C GLU A 243 11.26 4.71 14.41
N ASP A 244 11.84 5.52 13.53
CA ASP A 244 11.23 6.79 13.12
C ASP A 244 9.82 6.51 12.57
N PRO A 245 8.76 7.15 13.12
CA PRO A 245 7.40 6.96 12.64
C PRO A 245 7.21 7.26 11.15
N GLU A 246 7.98 8.18 10.57
CA GLU A 246 7.92 8.54 9.15
C GLU A 246 8.50 7.42 8.28
N ASP A 247 9.73 6.98 8.59
CA ASP A 247 10.38 5.86 7.88
C ASP A 247 9.53 4.58 7.96
N PHE A 248 8.99 4.27 9.15
CA PHE A 248 8.10 3.12 9.33
C PHE A 248 6.82 3.26 8.49
N ALA A 249 6.25 4.45 8.38
CA ALA A 249 5.07 4.68 7.56
C ALA A 249 5.36 4.52 6.06
N GLU A 250 6.52 4.99 5.58
CA GLU A 250 6.95 4.81 4.20
C GLU A 250 7.12 3.33 3.85
N GLU A 251 7.82 2.58 4.71
CA GLU A 251 8.02 1.14 4.54
C GLU A 251 6.71 0.36 4.51
N GLN A 252 5.80 0.65 5.45
CA GLN A 252 4.48 0.00 5.47
C GLN A 252 3.61 0.45 4.29
N GLY A 253 3.82 1.68 3.79
CA GLY A 253 3.25 2.16 2.54
C GLY A 253 3.69 1.37 1.32
N LEU A 254 4.96 0.94 1.25
CA LEU A 254 5.47 0.04 0.21
C LEU A 254 4.73 -1.30 0.22
N LEU A 255 4.56 -1.91 1.41
CA LEU A 255 3.76 -3.14 1.54
C LEU A 255 2.30 -2.93 1.15
N GLY A 256 1.71 -1.79 1.53
CA GLY A 256 0.37 -1.39 1.13
C GLY A 256 0.21 -1.34 -0.40
N ARG A 257 1.18 -0.76 -1.11
CA ARG A 257 1.24 -0.74 -2.58
C ARG A 257 1.46 -2.13 -3.16
N PHE A 258 2.31 -2.95 -2.52
CA PHE A 258 2.63 -4.29 -3.00
C PHE A 258 1.43 -5.23 -2.99
N ILE A 259 0.51 -5.06 -2.02
CA ILE A 259 -0.75 -5.80 -2.00
C ILE A 259 -1.52 -5.66 -3.32
N HIS A 260 -1.46 -4.49 -3.99
CA HIS A 260 -2.10 -4.27 -5.29
C HIS A 260 -1.54 -5.14 -6.44
N HIS A 261 -0.32 -5.66 -6.28
CA HIS A 261 0.35 -6.54 -7.26
C HIS A 261 0.03 -8.02 -7.03
N LEU A 262 -0.59 -8.37 -5.89
CA LEU A 262 -1.08 -9.72 -5.61
C LEU A 262 -2.39 -9.96 -6.36
N ARG A 263 -2.29 -10.19 -7.67
CA ARG A 263 -3.43 -10.26 -8.57
C ARG A 263 -3.41 -11.50 -9.45
N SER A 264 -4.53 -12.22 -9.43
CA SER A 264 -4.86 -13.31 -10.33
C SER A 264 -6.01 -12.91 -11.27
N GLU A 265 -6.03 -13.49 -12.47
CA GLU A 265 -7.15 -13.37 -13.40
C GLU A 265 -8.35 -14.22 -12.95
N ILE A 266 -8.09 -15.31 -12.22
CA ILE A 266 -9.09 -16.24 -11.74
C ILE A 266 -9.66 -15.72 -10.40
N PRO A 267 -10.97 -15.42 -10.30
CA PRO A 267 -11.56 -14.88 -9.08
C PRO A 267 -11.39 -15.76 -7.83
N ASP A 268 -11.52 -17.08 -7.98
CA ASP A 268 -11.35 -18.02 -6.85
C ASP A 268 -9.90 -18.05 -6.36
N GLN A 269 -8.95 -17.99 -7.29
CA GLN A 269 -7.53 -17.88 -6.96
C GLN A 269 -7.22 -16.55 -6.27
N GLN A 270 -7.85 -15.45 -6.70
CA GLN A 270 -7.73 -14.15 -6.03
C GLN A 270 -8.21 -14.22 -4.58
N TYR A 271 -9.31 -14.93 -4.29
CA TYR A 271 -9.78 -15.11 -2.91
C TYR A 271 -8.76 -15.86 -2.05
N LEU A 272 -8.13 -16.89 -2.59
CA LEU A 272 -7.07 -17.64 -1.90
C LEU A 272 -5.83 -16.77 -1.64
N ILE A 273 -5.43 -15.95 -2.61
CA ILE A 273 -4.36 -14.96 -2.46
C ILE A 273 -4.65 -14.00 -1.31
N LEU A 274 -5.84 -13.38 -1.30
CA LEU A 274 -6.23 -12.45 -0.24
C LEU A 274 -6.28 -13.13 1.13
N SER A 275 -6.73 -14.38 1.18
CA SER A 275 -6.80 -15.16 2.42
C SER A 275 -5.40 -15.45 2.97
N THR A 276 -4.44 -15.84 2.12
CA THR A 276 -3.04 -16.05 2.50
C THR A 276 -2.38 -14.73 2.89
N ALA A 277 -2.57 -13.66 2.12
CA ALA A 277 -2.05 -12.33 2.45
C ALA A 277 -2.53 -11.87 3.83
N ARG A 278 -3.84 -11.97 4.10
CA ARG A 278 -4.42 -11.62 5.42
C ARG A 278 -3.84 -12.45 6.56
N LYS A 279 -3.51 -13.73 6.33
CA LYS A 279 -2.86 -14.58 7.34
C LYS A 279 -1.47 -14.05 7.70
N HIS A 280 -0.66 -13.69 6.69
CA HIS A 280 0.70 -13.17 6.90
C HIS A 280 0.69 -11.76 7.51
N PHE A 281 -0.06 -10.83 6.92
CA PHE A 281 -0.14 -9.44 7.41
C PHE A 281 -0.86 -9.34 8.76
N GLY A 282 -1.81 -10.24 9.06
CA GLY A 282 -2.49 -10.28 10.34
C GLY A 282 -1.59 -10.67 11.52
N ALA A 283 -0.43 -11.28 11.27
CA ALA A 283 0.58 -11.57 12.28
C ALA A 283 1.54 -10.40 12.54
N GLY A 284 1.40 -9.28 11.82
CA GLY A 284 2.33 -8.16 11.85
C GLY A 284 2.23 -7.20 13.04
N GLY A 285 1.33 -7.46 13.98
CA GLY A 285 1.09 -6.62 15.15
C GLY A 285 0.30 -5.34 14.86
N ASN A 286 -0.11 -4.66 15.93
CA ASN A 286 -1.05 -3.52 15.86
C ASN A 286 -0.53 -2.34 15.02
N CYS A 287 0.78 -2.10 15.05
CA CYS A 287 1.41 -0.98 14.36
C CYS A 287 1.44 -1.12 12.83
N ARG A 288 1.53 -2.35 12.29
CA ARG A 288 1.62 -2.62 10.84
C ARG A 288 0.26 -2.82 10.20
N ILE A 289 -0.66 -3.48 10.92
CA ILE A 289 -1.96 -3.86 10.33
C ILE A 289 -2.79 -2.65 9.88
N LYS A 290 -2.59 -1.47 10.49
CA LYS A 290 -3.25 -0.22 10.08
C LYS A 290 -2.98 0.19 8.63
N TYR A 291 -1.84 -0.21 8.08
CA TYR A 291 -1.45 0.13 6.70
C TYR A 291 -1.70 -1.02 5.72
N THR A 292 -1.60 -2.26 6.17
CA THR A 292 -1.63 -3.44 5.29
C THR A 292 -3.02 -4.08 5.16
N LEU A 293 -3.86 -4.05 6.21
CA LEU A 293 -5.19 -4.66 6.12
C LEU A 293 -6.21 -3.84 5.31
N PRO A 294 -6.22 -2.49 5.33
CA PRO A 294 -7.18 -1.74 4.50
C PRO A 294 -7.06 -2.01 3.00
N PRO A 295 -5.86 -2.07 2.39
CA PRO A 295 -5.70 -2.49 0.99
C PRO A 295 -6.29 -3.88 0.70
N ILE A 296 -6.12 -4.85 1.61
CA ILE A 296 -6.71 -6.19 1.47
C ILE A 296 -8.23 -6.12 1.48
N VAL A 297 -8.83 -5.32 2.37
CA VAL A 297 -10.29 -5.12 2.43
C VAL A 297 -10.79 -4.49 1.13
N PHE A 298 -10.11 -3.47 0.60
CA PHE A 298 -10.49 -2.86 -0.68
C PHE A 298 -10.37 -3.84 -1.85
N GLN A 299 -9.31 -4.64 -1.92
CA GLN A 299 -9.21 -5.69 -2.94
C GLN A 299 -10.29 -6.76 -2.80
N ALA A 300 -10.68 -7.09 -1.58
CA ALA A 300 -11.80 -8.00 -1.32
C ALA A 300 -13.14 -7.40 -1.81
N TYR A 301 -13.40 -6.11 -1.59
CA TYR A 301 -14.56 -5.44 -2.17
C TYR A 301 -14.53 -5.43 -3.70
N GLN A 302 -13.39 -5.13 -4.32
CA GLN A 302 -13.23 -5.21 -5.77
C GLN A 302 -13.48 -6.63 -6.29
N LEU A 303 -13.04 -7.66 -5.56
CA LEU A 303 -13.29 -9.05 -5.90
C LEU A 303 -14.80 -9.37 -5.83
N ALA A 304 -15.52 -8.88 -4.82
CA ALA A 304 -16.96 -9.05 -4.75
C ALA A 304 -17.68 -8.35 -5.93
N PHE A 305 -17.20 -7.19 -6.40
CA PHE A 305 -17.73 -6.56 -7.62
C PHE A 305 -17.45 -7.38 -8.88
N LYS A 306 -16.30 -8.05 -8.97
CA LYS A 306 -16.00 -8.99 -10.06
C LYS A 306 -16.97 -10.18 -10.05
N TYR A 307 -17.26 -10.77 -8.88
CA TYR A 307 -18.25 -11.84 -8.79
C TYR A 307 -19.65 -11.39 -9.20
N ARG A 308 -20.05 -10.17 -8.83
CA ARG A 308 -21.32 -9.58 -9.29
C ARG A 308 -21.38 -9.46 -10.81
N ALA A 309 -20.29 -9.03 -11.46
CA ALA A 309 -20.22 -8.95 -12.92
C ALA A 309 -20.34 -10.33 -13.58
N LEU A 310 -19.85 -11.38 -12.91
CA LEU A 310 -19.89 -12.77 -13.36
C LEU A 310 -21.16 -13.54 -12.93
N ARG A 311 -22.21 -12.85 -12.48
CA ARG A 311 -23.45 -13.48 -11.96
C ARG A 311 -24.15 -14.45 -12.94
N ASN A 312 -23.92 -14.29 -14.24
CA ASN A 312 -24.51 -15.15 -15.26
C ASN A 312 -23.69 -16.44 -15.50
N GLU A 313 -22.43 -16.45 -15.08
CA GLU A 313 -21.47 -17.54 -15.32
C GLU A 313 -21.28 -18.41 -14.07
N ASP A 314 -21.38 -17.80 -12.88
CA ASP A 314 -21.17 -18.48 -11.59
C ASP A 314 -22.46 -18.53 -10.78
N GLU A 315 -23.11 -19.70 -10.71
CA GLU A 315 -24.32 -19.92 -9.91
C GLU A 315 -24.09 -19.73 -8.40
N MET A 316 -22.84 -19.82 -7.92
CA MET A 316 -22.49 -19.68 -6.50
C MET A 316 -21.99 -18.27 -6.14
N TRP A 317 -22.10 -17.29 -7.04
CA TRP A 317 -21.57 -15.93 -6.84
C TRP A 317 -22.08 -15.29 -5.52
N GLU A 318 -23.34 -15.53 -5.15
CA GLU A 318 -23.95 -14.98 -3.93
C GLU A 318 -23.28 -15.52 -2.66
N LYS A 319 -23.09 -16.84 -2.58
CA LYS A 319 -22.40 -17.50 -1.46
C LYS A 319 -20.95 -17.05 -1.37
N LYS A 320 -20.28 -16.84 -2.51
CA LYS A 320 -18.92 -16.31 -2.57
C LYS A 320 -18.87 -14.86 -2.07
N CYS A 321 -19.82 -14.01 -2.46
CA CYS A 321 -19.93 -12.64 -1.95
C CYS A 321 -20.16 -12.61 -0.43
N GLN A 322 -21.08 -13.42 0.10
CA GLN A 322 -21.29 -13.55 1.55
C GLN A 322 -19.99 -13.92 2.28
N LYS A 323 -19.24 -14.90 1.76
CA LYS A 323 -17.96 -15.32 2.33
C LYS A 323 -16.91 -14.20 2.28
N ILE A 324 -16.88 -13.42 1.20
CA ILE A 324 -15.98 -12.26 1.07
C ILE A 324 -16.32 -11.18 2.09
N PHE A 325 -17.60 -10.86 2.30
CA PHE A 325 -18.00 -9.87 3.30
C PHE A 325 -17.76 -10.35 4.73
N GLN A 326 -17.93 -11.64 5.01
CA GLN A 326 -17.50 -12.23 6.29
C GLN A 326 -15.98 -12.09 6.50
N PHE A 327 -15.19 -12.35 5.45
CA PHE A 327 -13.74 -12.14 5.47
C PHE A 327 -13.38 -10.66 5.72
N CYS A 328 -14.07 -9.73 5.06
CA CYS A 328 -13.88 -8.29 5.28
C CYS A 328 -14.23 -7.91 6.73
N HIS A 329 -15.37 -8.36 7.24
CA HIS A 329 -15.79 -8.12 8.61
C HIS A 329 -14.73 -8.60 9.61
N GLN A 330 -14.26 -9.86 9.49
CA GLN A 330 -13.21 -10.40 10.37
C GLN A 330 -11.88 -9.64 10.28
N THR A 331 -11.57 -9.08 9.11
CA THR A 331 -10.37 -8.29 8.87
C THR A 331 -10.49 -6.89 9.49
N ILE A 332 -11.66 -6.25 9.36
CA ILE A 332 -11.96 -4.96 10.00
C ILE A 332 -12.02 -5.11 11.53
N THR A 333 -12.62 -6.18 12.07
CA THR A 333 -12.61 -6.46 13.52
C THR A 333 -11.18 -6.62 14.06
N ALA A 334 -10.23 -7.13 13.28
CA ALA A 334 -8.83 -7.19 13.70
C ALA A 334 -8.22 -5.78 13.85
N LEU A 335 -8.63 -4.80 13.03
CA LEU A 335 -8.23 -3.40 13.18
C LEU A 335 -8.85 -2.74 14.42
N ILE A 336 -10.10 -3.08 14.75
CA ILE A 336 -10.75 -2.59 16.00
C ILE A 336 -9.96 -3.09 17.21
N LYS A 337 -9.55 -4.37 17.21
CA LYS A 337 -8.72 -4.96 18.28
C LYS A 337 -7.34 -4.31 18.41
N ALA A 338 -6.88 -3.60 17.38
CA ALA A 338 -5.66 -2.80 17.42
C ALA A 338 -5.91 -1.34 17.83
N GLU A 339 -7.03 -1.07 18.50
CA GLU A 339 -7.39 0.24 19.07
C GLU A 339 -7.55 1.34 18.01
N LEU A 340 -7.96 0.96 16.79
CA LEU A 340 -8.32 1.90 15.73
C LEU A 340 -9.84 2.07 15.69
N ALA A 341 -10.32 3.31 15.79
CA ALA A 341 -11.75 3.60 15.74
C ALA A 341 -12.18 4.17 14.39
N GLU A 342 -11.49 5.22 13.95
CA GLU A 342 -11.83 6.04 12.80
C GLU A 342 -11.69 5.33 11.45
N LEU A 343 -10.64 4.52 11.30
CA LEU A 343 -10.37 3.80 10.06
C LEU A 343 -11.34 2.61 9.86
N PRO A 344 -11.56 1.73 10.86
CA PRO A 344 -12.56 0.66 10.77
C PRO A 344 -13.98 1.17 10.51
N LEU A 345 -14.37 2.29 11.12
CA LEU A 345 -15.68 2.91 10.85
C LEU A 345 -15.85 3.21 9.36
N ARG A 346 -14.86 3.87 8.74
CA ARG A 346 -14.90 4.19 7.30
C ARG A 346 -14.92 2.91 6.44
N LEU A 347 -14.18 1.87 6.83
CA LEU A 347 -14.20 0.58 6.12
C LEU A 347 -15.55 -0.11 6.21
N PHE A 348 -16.20 -0.11 7.39
CA PHE A 348 -17.56 -0.65 7.53
C PHE A 348 -18.57 0.13 6.69
N LEU A 349 -18.50 1.47 6.66
CA LEU A 349 -19.38 2.28 5.83
C LEU A 349 -19.18 1.98 4.33
N GLN A 350 -17.93 1.90 3.85
CA GLN A 350 -17.66 1.50 2.47
C GLN A 350 -18.13 0.08 2.17
N GLY A 351 -17.97 -0.85 3.12
CA GLY A 351 -18.53 -2.19 3.03
C GLY A 351 -20.05 -2.19 2.94
N ALA A 352 -20.74 -1.37 3.73
CA ALA A 352 -22.20 -1.24 3.70
C ALA A 352 -22.69 -0.75 2.33
N VAL A 353 -22.03 0.28 1.77
CA VAL A 353 -22.33 0.75 0.39
C VAL A 353 -22.08 -0.36 -0.63
N ALA A 354 -20.94 -1.04 -0.55
CA ALA A 354 -20.59 -2.12 -1.47
C ALA A 354 -21.62 -3.26 -1.43
N VAL A 355 -22.05 -3.68 -0.23
CA VAL A 355 -23.12 -4.69 -0.05
C VAL A 355 -24.45 -4.18 -0.63
N GLY A 356 -24.81 -2.93 -0.32
CA GLY A 356 -26.06 -2.32 -0.79
C GLY A 356 -26.14 -2.26 -2.32
N LEU A 357 -25.00 -2.17 -3.00
CA LEU A 357 -24.95 -2.26 -4.45
C LEU A 357 -25.12 -3.70 -4.96
N MET A 358 -24.67 -4.74 -4.27
CA MET A 358 -24.49 -6.08 -4.85
C MET A 358 -25.75 -6.96 -4.94
N GLU A 359 -26.84 -6.65 -4.23
CA GLU A 359 -28.16 -7.31 -4.34
C GLU A 359 -28.14 -8.87 -4.28
N PHE A 360 -27.20 -9.48 -3.55
CA PHE A 360 -27.14 -10.93 -3.33
C PHE A 360 -28.03 -11.38 -2.15
N GLU A 361 -28.40 -12.66 -2.03
CA GLU A 361 -29.25 -13.14 -0.92
C GLU A 361 -28.74 -12.69 0.47
N ASN A 362 -29.62 -12.15 1.32
CA ASN A 362 -29.32 -11.58 2.64
C ASN A 362 -28.41 -10.33 2.65
N HIS A 363 -28.23 -9.65 1.51
CA HIS A 363 -27.44 -8.40 1.45
C HIS A 363 -27.94 -7.35 2.45
N GLU A 364 -29.25 -7.24 2.67
CA GLU A 364 -29.84 -6.29 3.62
C GLU A 364 -29.34 -6.51 5.05
N THR A 365 -29.37 -7.75 5.53
CA THR A 365 -28.89 -8.12 6.88
C THR A 365 -27.40 -7.84 7.03
N VAL A 366 -26.60 -8.15 6.01
CA VAL A 366 -25.15 -7.89 6.04
C VAL A 366 -24.87 -6.38 6.05
N ALA A 367 -25.58 -5.60 5.25
CA ALA A 367 -25.45 -4.14 5.24
C ALA A 367 -25.87 -3.53 6.59
N TYR A 368 -26.94 -4.05 7.20
CA TYR A 368 -27.40 -3.61 8.52
C TYR A 368 -26.36 -3.89 9.59
N GLU A 369 -25.76 -5.08 9.59
CA GLU A 369 -24.69 -5.44 10.53
C GLU A 369 -23.50 -4.48 10.38
N PHE A 370 -23.06 -4.19 9.15
CA PHE A 370 -21.96 -3.25 8.92
C PHE A 370 -22.28 -1.84 9.43
N MET A 371 -23.50 -1.35 9.20
CA MET A 371 -23.96 -0.06 9.73
C MET A 371 -24.02 -0.07 11.27
N SER A 372 -24.51 -1.16 11.86
CA SER A 372 -24.59 -1.33 13.32
C SER A 372 -23.20 -1.32 13.95
N GLN A 373 -22.23 -2.04 13.37
CA GLN A 373 -20.84 -2.05 13.85
C GLN A 373 -20.19 -0.66 13.73
N ALA A 374 -20.48 0.09 12.66
CA ALA A 374 -20.03 1.47 12.51
C ALA A 374 -20.62 2.40 13.59
N PHE A 375 -21.91 2.22 13.95
CA PHE A 375 -22.53 2.94 15.05
C PHE A 375 -21.94 2.57 16.41
N SER A 376 -21.70 1.29 16.69
CA SER A 376 -21.04 0.85 17.93
C SER A 376 -19.66 1.49 18.09
N LEU A 377 -18.84 1.49 17.03
CA LEU A 377 -17.55 2.18 17.04
C LEU A 377 -17.66 3.68 17.28
N TYR A 378 -18.66 4.33 16.67
CA TYR A 378 -18.92 5.76 16.87
C TYR A 378 -19.29 6.07 18.34
N GLU A 379 -20.13 5.24 18.96
CA GLU A 379 -20.61 5.47 20.33
C GLU A 379 -19.56 5.12 21.40
N ASP A 380 -18.78 4.06 21.19
CA ASP A 380 -17.88 3.52 22.21
C ASP A 380 -16.46 4.13 22.15
N GLU A 381 -15.92 4.36 20.95
CA GLU A 381 -14.48 4.65 20.77
C GLU A 381 -14.19 6.08 20.31
N ILE A 382 -15.11 6.73 19.56
CA ILE A 382 -14.88 8.09 19.04
C ILE A 382 -15.30 9.14 20.06
N SER A 383 -14.33 9.71 20.76
CA SER A 383 -14.56 10.71 21.81
C SER A 383 -14.30 12.18 21.39
N ASP A 384 -13.44 12.41 20.40
CA ASP A 384 -13.14 13.78 19.95
C ASP A 384 -14.35 14.42 19.26
N SER A 385 -14.71 15.64 19.68
CA SER A 385 -15.90 16.34 19.20
C SER A 385 -15.89 16.61 17.68
N LYS A 386 -14.72 16.88 17.09
CA LYS A 386 -14.63 17.13 15.64
C LYS A 386 -14.72 15.82 14.87
N ALA A 387 -14.04 14.78 15.36
CA ALA A 387 -14.12 13.43 14.80
C ALA A 387 -15.55 12.86 14.89
N GLN A 388 -16.26 13.09 16.00
CA GLN A 388 -17.67 12.71 16.16
C GLN A 388 -18.56 13.35 15.11
N LEU A 389 -18.47 14.67 14.90
CA LEU A 389 -19.26 15.36 13.88
C LEU A 389 -18.94 14.84 12.47
N ALA A 390 -17.66 14.62 12.15
CA ALA A 390 -17.24 14.08 10.87
C ALA A 390 -17.77 12.65 10.65
N ALA A 391 -17.66 11.79 11.67
CA ALA A 391 -18.13 10.41 11.64
C ALA A 391 -19.66 10.34 11.47
N ILE A 392 -20.44 11.07 12.27
CA ILE A 392 -21.91 11.05 12.13
C ILE A 392 -22.37 11.62 10.79
N THR A 393 -21.73 12.69 10.30
CA THR A 393 -22.03 13.24 8.97
C THR A 393 -21.75 12.21 7.88
N LEU A 394 -20.65 11.46 7.99
CA LEU A 394 -20.30 10.40 7.05
C LEU A 394 -21.28 9.22 7.14
N ILE A 395 -21.71 8.82 8.33
CA ILE A 395 -22.73 7.77 8.54
C ILE A 395 -24.05 8.19 7.86
N VAL A 396 -24.50 9.43 8.10
CA VAL A 396 -25.73 9.98 7.51
C VAL A 396 -25.63 10.01 5.98
N ALA A 397 -24.52 10.53 5.44
CA ALA A 397 -24.31 10.58 3.99
C ALA A 397 -24.23 9.18 3.37
N THR A 398 -23.60 8.23 4.05
CA THR A 398 -23.53 6.83 3.60
C THR A 398 -24.92 6.22 3.54
N PHE A 399 -25.69 6.38 4.61
CA PHE A 399 -27.04 5.84 4.71
C PHE A 399 -28.00 6.48 3.69
N GLU A 400 -27.84 7.77 3.39
CA GLU A 400 -28.63 8.47 2.36
C GLU A 400 -28.44 7.87 0.95
N GLN A 401 -27.23 7.43 0.63
CA GLN A 401 -26.91 6.81 -0.66
C GLN A 401 -27.39 5.36 -0.77
N MET A 402 -27.69 4.71 0.35
CA MET A 402 -28.12 3.31 0.37
C MET A 402 -29.61 3.20 0.09
N SER A 403 -29.99 2.29 -0.82
CA SER A 403 -31.38 1.99 -1.15
C SER A 403 -31.81 0.56 -0.81
N CYS A 404 -30.92 -0.19 -0.14
CA CYS A 404 -31.05 -1.64 0.05
C CYS A 404 -31.82 -2.05 1.31
N PHE A 405 -32.34 -1.10 2.10
CA PHE A 405 -33.06 -1.40 3.33
C PHE A 405 -34.58 -1.41 3.11
N SER A 406 -35.24 -2.38 3.73
CA SER A 406 -36.68 -2.37 3.95
C SER A 406 -37.06 -1.28 4.97
N GLU A 407 -38.32 -0.87 5.01
CA GLU A 407 -38.77 0.17 5.94
C GLU A 407 -38.54 -0.23 7.41
N GLU A 408 -38.64 -1.53 7.72
CA GLU A 408 -38.42 -2.09 9.07
C GLU A 408 -37.00 -1.85 9.59
N ASN A 409 -35.99 -1.93 8.71
CA ASN A 409 -34.58 -1.68 9.05
C ASN A 409 -34.18 -0.22 8.81
N HIS A 410 -34.83 0.46 7.87
CA HIS A 410 -34.53 1.84 7.50
C HIS A 410 -35.00 2.85 8.57
N GLU A 411 -36.18 2.66 9.17
CA GLU A 411 -36.69 3.56 10.22
C GLU A 411 -35.83 3.59 11.51
N PRO A 412 -35.39 2.46 12.08
CA PRO A 412 -34.48 2.44 13.22
C PRO A 412 -33.18 3.20 12.95
N LEU A 413 -32.54 2.96 11.80
CA LEU A 413 -31.27 3.60 11.44
C LEU A 413 -31.40 5.12 11.27
N ARG A 414 -32.48 5.62 10.65
CA ARG A 414 -32.78 7.06 10.58
C ARG A 414 -32.94 7.68 11.96
N THR A 415 -33.69 7.01 12.82
CA THR A 415 -33.95 7.48 14.18
C THR A 415 -32.64 7.49 14.99
N GLN A 416 -31.81 6.46 14.84
CA GLN A 416 -30.50 6.38 15.47
C GLN A 416 -29.57 7.50 14.99
N CYS A 417 -29.51 7.79 13.68
CA CYS A 417 -28.78 8.94 13.14
C CYS A 417 -29.22 10.25 13.81
N ALA A 418 -30.53 10.51 13.86
CA ALA A 418 -31.09 11.73 14.44
C ALA A 418 -30.84 11.83 15.96
N LEU A 419 -30.84 10.70 16.67
CA LEU A 419 -30.50 10.62 18.09
C LEU A 419 -29.02 10.93 18.31
N ALA A 420 -28.13 10.26 17.57
CA ALA A 420 -26.68 10.45 17.63
C ALA A 420 -26.28 11.90 17.33
N ALA A 421 -26.84 12.50 16.27
CA ALA A 421 -26.63 13.91 15.94
C ALA A 421 -27.07 14.85 17.06
N SER A 422 -28.18 14.54 17.75
CA SER A 422 -28.66 15.35 18.87
C SER A 422 -27.91 15.16 20.19
N LYS A 423 -27.11 14.10 20.31
CA LYS A 423 -26.26 13.80 21.46
C LYS A 423 -24.84 14.37 21.35
N LEU A 424 -24.46 14.95 20.21
CA LEU A 424 -23.16 15.62 20.04
C LEU A 424 -22.91 16.63 21.17
N LEU A 425 -21.67 16.83 21.62
CA LEU A 425 -21.41 17.66 22.80
C LEU A 425 -21.68 19.16 22.55
N LYS A 426 -21.20 19.68 21.41
CA LYS A 426 -21.26 21.11 21.09
C LYS A 426 -22.57 21.47 20.39
N LYS A 427 -23.18 22.59 20.80
CA LYS A 427 -24.45 23.08 20.22
C LYS A 427 -24.39 23.38 18.72
N PRO A 428 -23.34 24.02 18.18
CA PRO A 428 -23.22 24.21 16.73
C PRO A 428 -23.18 22.88 15.97
N ASP A 429 -22.43 21.92 16.48
CA ASP A 429 -22.29 20.60 15.86
C ASP A 429 -23.61 19.81 15.93
N GLN A 430 -24.32 19.86 17.06
CA GLN A 430 -25.69 19.31 17.20
C GLN A 430 -26.64 19.93 16.17
N CYS A 431 -26.59 21.25 15.98
CA CYS A 431 -27.46 21.97 15.06
C CYS A 431 -27.22 21.52 13.62
N ARG A 432 -25.95 21.51 13.19
CA ARG A 432 -25.52 21.04 11.87
C ARG A 432 -25.85 19.57 11.65
N GLY A 433 -25.54 18.69 12.59
CA GLY A 433 -25.84 17.27 12.48
C GLY A 433 -27.34 17.00 12.34
N VAL A 434 -28.19 17.66 13.13
CA VAL A 434 -29.66 17.50 13.03
C VAL A 434 -30.20 18.06 11.71
N ALA A 435 -29.63 19.16 11.21
CA ALA A 435 -29.96 19.69 9.90
C ALA A 435 -29.59 18.68 8.79
N THR A 436 -28.40 18.07 8.84
CA THR A 436 -28.00 17.03 7.88
C THR A 436 -28.93 15.81 7.93
N CYS A 437 -29.34 15.37 9.12
CA CYS A 437 -30.29 14.25 9.26
C CYS A 437 -31.67 14.53 8.62
N SER A 438 -32.05 15.79 8.38
CA SER A 438 -33.30 16.10 7.68
C SER A 438 -33.34 15.53 6.26
N HIS A 439 -32.18 15.44 5.59
CA HIS A 439 -32.08 14.85 4.25
C HIS A 439 -32.48 13.37 4.22
N LEU A 440 -32.25 12.62 5.31
CA LEU A 440 -32.66 11.21 5.39
C LEU A 440 -34.17 10.99 5.32
N PHE A 441 -34.96 11.99 5.70
CA PHE A 441 -36.42 11.95 5.62
C PHE A 441 -36.95 12.48 4.29
N TRP A 442 -36.09 13.09 3.48
CA TRP A 442 -36.44 13.64 2.17
C TRP A 442 -35.89 12.76 1.04
N SER A 443 -34.57 12.80 0.82
CA SER A 443 -33.87 12.14 -0.30
C SER A 443 -33.45 10.70 -0.01
N GLY A 444 -33.60 10.24 1.23
CA GLY A 444 -33.37 8.83 1.60
C GLY A 444 -34.19 7.89 0.71
N LYS A 445 -33.60 6.73 0.37
CA LYS A 445 -34.19 5.74 -0.53
C LYS A 445 -34.40 4.44 0.21
N SER A 446 -35.56 3.82 0.05
CA SER A 446 -35.83 2.49 0.61
C SER A 446 -36.38 1.55 -0.47
N ILE A 447 -36.36 0.25 -0.18
CA ILE A 447 -36.99 -0.75 -1.04
C ILE A 447 -38.51 -0.49 -1.13
N ALA A 448 -39.12 -0.03 -0.03
CA ALA A 448 -40.54 0.26 0.04
C ALA A 448 -40.96 1.44 -0.86
N THR A 449 -40.07 2.41 -1.10
CA THR A 449 -40.31 3.50 -2.05
C THR A 449 -39.95 3.14 -3.49
N GLY A 450 -39.56 1.89 -3.76
CA GLY A 450 -39.12 1.45 -5.08
C GLY A 450 -37.85 2.17 -5.55
N GLY A 451 -36.98 2.56 -4.61
CA GLY A 451 -35.76 3.33 -4.91
C GLY A 451 -35.99 4.83 -5.16
N LYS A 452 -37.21 5.34 -4.93
CA LYS A 452 -37.51 6.77 -4.98
C LYS A 452 -37.26 7.44 -3.63
N GLU A 453 -37.12 8.76 -3.67
CA GLU A 453 -37.03 9.61 -2.49
C GLU A 453 -38.31 9.50 -1.64
N MET A 454 -38.18 9.55 -0.30
CA MET A 454 -39.29 9.35 0.64
C MET A 454 -40.22 10.56 0.74
N HIS A 455 -39.70 11.78 0.56
CA HIS A 455 -40.45 13.04 0.66
C HIS A 455 -41.33 13.19 1.93
N ASP A 456 -40.84 12.78 3.11
CA ASP A 456 -41.56 12.99 4.38
C ASP A 456 -41.33 14.42 4.90
N GLY A 457 -42.08 15.36 4.34
CA GLY A 457 -41.99 16.78 4.70
C GLY A 457 -42.24 17.09 6.18
N LYS A 458 -43.04 16.26 6.89
CA LYS A 458 -43.34 16.48 8.31
C LYS A 458 -42.11 16.23 9.17
N ARG A 459 -41.43 15.09 8.98
CA ARG A 459 -40.22 14.76 9.73
C ARG A 459 -39.06 15.71 9.38
N VAL A 460 -38.95 16.13 8.12
CA VAL A 460 -38.00 17.19 7.72
C VAL A 460 -38.22 18.46 8.54
N LEU A 461 -39.47 18.94 8.62
CA LEU A 461 -39.78 20.14 9.37
C LEU A 461 -39.52 19.97 10.88
N GLU A 462 -39.76 18.80 11.45
CA GLU A 462 -39.42 18.51 12.85
C GLU A 462 -37.91 18.62 13.12
N CYS A 463 -37.07 18.07 12.22
CA CYS A 463 -35.62 18.21 12.27
C CYS A 463 -35.19 19.67 12.16
N LEU A 464 -35.71 20.42 11.19
CA LEU A 464 -35.37 21.83 11.00
C LEU A 464 -35.81 22.70 12.20
N LYS A 465 -37.01 22.47 12.74
CA LYS A 465 -37.47 23.14 13.98
C LYS A 465 -36.62 22.76 15.19
N LYS A 466 -36.14 21.52 15.27
CA LYS A 466 -35.17 21.09 16.30
C LYS A 466 -33.83 21.82 16.12
N GLY A 467 -33.33 21.93 14.89
CA GLY A 467 -32.14 22.71 14.54
C GLY A 467 -32.24 24.18 15.00
N VAL A 468 -33.34 24.86 14.67
CA VAL A 468 -33.60 26.24 15.14
C VAL A 468 -33.63 26.32 16.67
N ARG A 469 -34.29 25.38 17.36
CA ARG A 469 -34.30 25.35 18.84
C ARG A 469 -32.90 25.18 19.42
N ILE A 470 -32.05 24.36 18.82
CA ILE A 470 -30.66 24.17 19.24
C ILE A 470 -29.82 25.41 18.93
N GLY A 471 -30.02 26.05 17.78
CA GLY A 471 -29.36 27.32 17.42
C GLY A 471 -29.65 28.44 18.43
N ASN A 472 -30.90 28.55 18.91
CA ASN A 472 -31.27 29.48 19.99
C ASN A 472 -30.57 29.17 21.33
N GLN A 473 -30.12 27.94 21.56
CA GLN A 473 -29.37 27.56 22.77
C GLN A 473 -27.86 27.80 22.62
N CYS A 474 -27.39 28.26 21.46
CA CYS A 474 -26.01 28.64 21.28
C CYS A 474 -25.76 29.96 22.02
N MET A 475 -24.73 29.99 22.87
CA MET A 475 -24.41 31.15 23.71
C MET A 475 -23.63 32.23 22.95
N ASP A 476 -22.86 31.83 21.93
CA ASP A 476 -22.07 32.75 21.11
C ASP A 476 -22.98 33.38 20.03
N PRO A 477 -23.22 34.70 20.06
CA PRO A 477 -24.10 35.37 19.10
C PRO A 477 -23.60 35.27 17.65
N SER A 478 -22.29 35.30 17.41
CA SER A 478 -21.72 35.22 16.06
C SER A 478 -22.02 33.84 15.44
N VAL A 479 -21.71 32.79 16.20
CA VAL A 479 -21.96 31.40 15.79
C VAL A 479 -23.47 31.14 15.67
N GLN A 480 -24.29 31.70 16.54
CA GLN A 480 -25.75 31.61 16.47
C GLN A 480 -26.30 32.18 15.16
N VAL A 481 -25.91 33.39 14.79
CA VAL A 481 -26.35 34.03 13.54
C VAL A 481 -25.85 33.22 12.33
N GLN A 482 -24.60 32.74 12.36
CA GLN A 482 -24.08 31.86 11.31
C GLN A 482 -24.94 30.59 11.16
N LEU A 483 -25.31 29.93 12.27
CA LEU A 483 -26.17 28.75 12.24
C LEU A 483 -27.56 29.07 11.69
N PHE A 484 -28.13 30.24 11.97
CA PHE A 484 -29.42 30.63 11.40
C PHE A 484 -29.34 30.86 9.89
N VAL A 485 -28.24 31.43 9.38
CA VAL A 485 -28.00 31.54 7.93
C VAL A 485 -27.86 30.14 7.29
N GLU A 486 -27.09 29.24 7.91
CA GLU A 486 -26.95 27.85 7.45
C GLU A 486 -28.30 27.12 7.46
N LEU A 487 -29.09 27.24 8.52
CA LEU A 487 -30.43 26.67 8.61
C LEU A 487 -31.36 27.27 7.55
N LEU A 488 -31.35 28.59 7.35
CA LEU A 488 -32.13 29.26 6.31
C LEU A 488 -31.84 28.62 4.94
N ASN A 489 -30.57 28.37 4.60
CA ASN A 489 -30.21 27.69 3.36
C ASN A 489 -30.80 26.27 3.27
N HIS A 490 -30.87 25.51 4.38
CA HIS A 490 -31.55 24.21 4.40
C HIS A 490 -33.07 24.35 4.18
N TYR A 491 -33.72 25.33 4.81
CA TYR A 491 -35.14 25.60 4.56
C TYR A 491 -35.39 25.97 3.09
N ILE A 492 -34.52 26.81 2.50
CA ILE A 492 -34.59 27.18 1.08
C ILE A 492 -34.42 25.95 0.20
N TYR A 493 -33.45 25.08 0.49
CA TYR A 493 -33.23 23.84 -0.26
C TYR A 493 -34.50 22.95 -0.30
N PHE A 494 -35.12 22.70 0.86
CA PHE A 494 -36.34 21.87 0.88
C PHE A 494 -37.53 22.56 0.26
N TYR A 495 -37.62 23.89 0.39
CA TYR A 495 -38.64 24.67 -0.30
C TYR A 495 -38.50 24.56 -1.83
N GLU A 496 -37.28 24.72 -2.36
CA GLU A 496 -36.94 24.55 -3.78
C GLU A 496 -37.18 23.13 -4.31
N LYS A 497 -37.24 22.14 -3.43
CA LYS A 497 -37.54 20.74 -3.76
C LYS A 497 -39.02 20.39 -3.64
N ASP A 498 -39.92 21.38 -3.60
CA ASP A 498 -41.37 21.20 -3.47
C ASP A 498 -41.83 20.54 -2.16
N ASN A 499 -41.17 20.86 -1.05
CA ASN A 499 -41.67 20.47 0.27
C ASN A 499 -42.79 21.40 0.76
N ASP A 500 -44.05 20.99 0.57
CA ASP A 500 -45.25 21.71 1.00
C ASP A 500 -45.29 22.11 2.48
N GLN A 501 -44.51 21.45 3.34
CA GLN A 501 -44.48 21.76 4.77
C GLN A 501 -43.60 22.97 5.09
N VAL A 502 -42.68 23.34 4.20
CA VAL A 502 -41.85 24.54 4.33
C VAL A 502 -42.59 25.70 3.68
N THR A 503 -43.01 26.68 4.47
CA THR A 503 -43.76 27.83 3.95
C THR A 503 -42.92 29.10 3.88
N VAL A 504 -43.29 29.99 2.96
CA VAL A 504 -42.71 31.33 2.84
C VAL A 504 -42.76 32.12 4.15
N GLN A 505 -43.77 31.89 4.99
CA GLN A 505 -43.87 32.49 6.32
C GLN A 505 -42.71 32.08 7.24
N MET A 506 -42.26 30.82 7.18
CA MET A 506 -41.14 30.34 7.98
C MET A 506 -39.81 30.93 7.49
N LEU A 507 -39.65 31.06 6.16
CA LEU A 507 -38.50 31.74 5.57
C LEU A 507 -38.44 33.21 6.03
N ASN A 508 -39.55 33.93 5.94
CA ASN A 508 -39.64 35.33 6.41
C ASN A 508 -39.34 35.46 7.90
N GLN A 509 -39.79 34.51 8.74
CA GLN A 509 -39.47 34.51 10.17
C GLN A 509 -37.98 34.34 10.44
N LEU A 510 -37.30 33.44 9.72
CA LEU A 510 -35.84 33.24 9.88
C LEU A 510 -35.05 34.43 9.32
N ILE A 511 -35.42 34.95 8.15
CA ILE A 511 -34.82 36.15 7.56
C ILE A 511 -34.97 37.35 8.51
N GLY A 512 -36.17 37.55 9.08
CA GLY A 512 -36.44 38.60 10.07
C GLY A 512 -35.54 38.48 11.29
N LYS A 513 -35.41 37.28 11.87
CA LYS A 513 -34.51 37.04 13.00
C LYS A 513 -33.06 37.35 12.68
N ILE A 514 -32.55 36.90 11.53
CA ILE A 514 -31.16 37.18 11.12
C ILE A 514 -30.95 38.69 10.96
N ARG A 515 -31.91 39.43 10.40
CA ARG A 515 -31.84 40.89 10.26
C ARG A 515 -31.83 41.64 11.58
N GLU A 516 -32.53 41.12 12.58
CA GLU A 516 -32.57 41.72 13.91
C GLU A 516 -31.27 41.46 14.70
N GLU A 517 -30.67 40.29 14.54
CA GLU A 517 -29.48 39.87 15.31
C GLU A 517 -28.15 40.27 14.66
N LEU A 518 -28.05 40.26 13.33
CA LEU A 518 -26.81 40.55 12.59
C LEU A 518 -26.18 41.93 12.91
N PRO A 519 -26.94 43.03 13.05
CA PRO A 519 -26.37 44.35 13.39
C PRO A 519 -25.87 44.46 14.83
N ASN A 520 -26.30 43.55 15.72
CA ASN A 520 -25.91 43.55 17.13
C ASN A 520 -24.54 42.87 17.37
N LEU A 521 -23.96 42.26 16.33
CA LEU A 521 -22.65 41.61 16.40
C LEU A 521 -21.52 42.64 16.34
N GLU A 522 -20.42 42.34 17.03
CA GLU A 522 -19.21 43.13 16.91
C GLU A 522 -18.62 43.04 15.50
N ALA A 523 -18.18 44.18 14.96
CA ALA A 523 -17.58 44.24 13.63
C ALA A 523 -16.17 43.62 13.67
N ASN A 524 -16.07 42.40 13.14
CA ASN A 524 -14.82 41.68 12.94
C ASN A 524 -14.86 40.93 11.59
N GLU A 525 -13.76 40.28 11.23
CA GLU A 525 -13.64 39.58 9.94
C GLU A 525 -14.65 38.42 9.80
N GLU A 526 -15.02 37.75 10.89
CA GLU A 526 -16.03 36.67 10.90
C GLU A 526 -17.44 37.22 10.62
N THR A 527 -17.83 38.30 11.30
CA THR A 527 -19.12 38.98 11.11
C THR A 527 -19.26 39.51 9.69
N GLU A 528 -18.17 40.02 9.09
CA GLU A 528 -18.17 40.43 7.68
C GLU A 528 -18.42 39.23 6.74
N GLN A 529 -17.84 38.06 7.02
CA GLN A 529 -18.09 36.85 6.24
C GLN A 529 -19.54 36.37 6.38
N ILE A 530 -20.10 36.39 7.60
CA ILE A 530 -21.51 36.02 7.85
C ILE A 530 -22.44 36.98 7.10
N ASN A 531 -22.16 38.29 7.11
CA ASN A 531 -22.95 39.28 6.40
C ASN A 531 -22.89 39.08 4.87
N LYS A 532 -21.71 38.81 4.32
CA LYS A 532 -21.56 38.44 2.89
C LYS A 532 -22.34 37.17 2.55
N HIS A 533 -22.25 36.15 3.39
CA HIS A 533 -23.00 34.90 3.19
C HIS A 533 -24.51 35.15 3.18
N PHE A 534 -25.04 35.88 4.15
CA PHE A 534 -26.46 36.23 4.19
C PHE A 534 -26.89 37.07 2.99
N THR A 535 -26.09 38.05 2.59
CA THR A 535 -26.37 38.88 1.41
C THR A 535 -26.45 38.03 0.14
N ASN A 536 -25.51 37.10 -0.06
CA ASN A 536 -25.54 36.16 -1.17
C ASN A 536 -26.76 35.24 -1.15
N THR A 537 -27.18 34.78 0.04
CA THR A 537 -28.43 33.99 0.20
C THR A 537 -29.66 34.80 -0.22
N LEU A 538 -29.73 36.08 0.15
CA LEU A 538 -30.83 36.96 -0.28
C LEU A 538 -30.80 37.23 -1.78
N GLU A 539 -29.62 37.44 -2.37
CA GLU A 539 -29.46 37.60 -3.82
C GLU A 539 -29.89 36.33 -4.58
N HIS A 540 -29.53 35.14 -4.09
CA HIS A 540 -30.03 33.88 -4.64
C HIS A 540 -31.56 33.83 -4.66
N LEU A 541 -32.21 34.18 -3.54
CA LEU A 541 -33.67 34.25 -3.49
C LEU A 541 -34.27 35.29 -4.45
N ARG A 542 -33.63 36.46 -4.62
CA ARG A 542 -34.06 37.46 -5.62
C ARG A 542 -33.97 36.92 -7.03
N ASN A 543 -32.85 36.28 -7.37
CA ASN A 543 -32.65 35.67 -8.69
C ASN A 543 -33.71 34.59 -8.98
N ARG A 544 -34.07 33.77 -7.99
CA ARG A 544 -35.14 32.77 -8.11
C ARG A 544 -36.53 33.39 -8.31
N ILE A 545 -36.81 34.55 -7.70
CA ILE A 545 -38.06 35.30 -7.93
C ILE A 545 -38.11 35.91 -9.33
N GLU A 546 -36.99 36.49 -9.79
CA GLU A 546 -36.92 37.18 -11.09
C GLU A 546 -36.86 36.20 -12.28
N SER A 547 -36.31 35.00 -12.08
CA SER A 547 -36.20 33.93 -13.08
C SER A 547 -36.78 32.61 -12.56
N PRO A 548 -38.12 32.50 -12.44
CA PRO A 548 -38.76 31.28 -11.98
C PRO A 548 -38.55 30.13 -12.98
N GLU A 549 -38.13 28.97 -12.50
CA GLU A 549 -38.15 27.74 -13.30
C GLU A 549 -39.61 27.38 -13.66
N SER A 550 -39.87 26.87 -14.86
CA SER A 550 -41.24 26.67 -15.38
C SER A 550 -42.12 25.72 -14.56
N GLU A 551 -41.52 24.96 -13.63
CA GLU A 551 -42.18 24.03 -12.70
C GLU A 551 -41.77 24.28 -11.23
N GLY A 552 -41.15 25.41 -10.89
CA GLY A 552 -40.65 25.69 -9.53
C GLY A 552 -41.69 26.25 -8.54
N PRO A 553 -41.41 26.21 -7.22
CA PRO A 553 -42.32 26.70 -6.17
C PRO A 553 -42.54 28.21 -6.24
N SER A 554 -43.78 28.65 -5.93
CA SER A 554 -44.15 30.07 -5.96
C SER A 554 -43.72 30.82 -4.71
N TYR A 555 -42.75 31.73 -4.86
CA TYR A 555 -42.21 32.61 -3.80
C TYR A 555 -43.13 33.79 -3.42
N GLU A 556 -44.41 33.75 -3.77
CA GLU A 556 -45.37 34.81 -3.46
C GLU A 556 -45.45 35.08 -1.94
N GLY A 557 -45.15 36.32 -1.54
CA GLY A 557 -45.18 36.78 -0.14
C GLY A 557 -43.83 36.72 0.60
N LEU A 558 -42.72 36.39 -0.08
CA LEU A 558 -41.37 36.47 0.50
C LEU A 558 -40.95 37.95 0.66
N ILE A 559 -40.40 38.31 1.82
CA ILE A 559 -39.97 39.66 2.16
C ILE A 559 -38.44 39.68 2.26
N LEU A 560 -37.79 40.14 1.18
CA LEU A 560 -36.32 40.20 1.02
C LEU A 560 -35.73 41.58 1.29
#